data_AF-A0A7W1Q0W7-F1
#
_entry.id   AF-A0A7W1Q0W7-F1
#
_cell.length_a   1.000
_cell.length_b   1.000
_cell.length_c   1.000
_cell.angle_alpha   90.00
_cell.angle_beta   90.00
_cell.angle_gamma   90.00
#
_symmetry.space_group_name_H-M   'P 1'
#
loop_
_entity.id
_entity.type
_entity.pdbx_description
1 polymer ?
#
loop_
_entity_poly.entity_id
_entity_poly.type
_entity_poly.pdbx_seq_one_letter_code
_entity_poly.pdbx_strand_id
1 'polypeptide(L)'
;RECLGVLRRSRRELPADGFVEQVASAAASPETRVLRAERNRAVDVAVAALPTRRRQLVETIFRGPDNDHMDYEQVSRLTGMPVGSIGPTRGRALMELRGRMRRAGFGPEDLVA
;
A
#
# COMPACT_ATOMS: atom_id res chain seq x y z
N ARG A 1 33.48 13.47 1.20
CA ARG A 1 33.03 14.82 0.81
C ARG A 1 31.92 14.61 -0.22
N GLU A 2 30.74 14.06 0.13
CA GLU A 2 29.76 14.58 1.11
C GLU A 2 29.52 16.08 0.91
N CYS A 3 28.38 16.44 0.33
CA CYS A 3 27.54 17.57 0.73
C CYS A 3 26.13 17.46 0.10
N LEU A 4 25.13 17.42 0.98
CA LEU A 4 23.69 17.38 0.74
C LEU A 4 23.14 18.75 0.31
N GLY A 5 22.00 18.73 -0.39
CA GLY A 5 21.04 19.84 -0.44
C GLY A 5 19.63 19.26 -0.65
N VAL A 6 19.06 18.61 0.36
CA VAL A 6 18.08 19.23 1.29
C VAL A 6 17.06 20.10 0.54
N LEU A 7 15.92 19.51 0.19
CA LEU A 7 14.54 20.02 0.41
C LEU A 7 13.52 19.21 -0.42
N ARG A 8 13.25 17.97 -0.02
CA ARG A 8 11.92 17.36 -0.24
C ARG A 8 11.44 16.70 1.04
N ARG A 9 11.46 17.49 2.11
CA ARG A 9 10.80 17.18 3.38
C ARG A 9 9.54 18.03 3.49
N SER A 10 8.44 17.47 2.99
CA SER A 10 7.07 17.68 3.49
C SER A 10 6.09 16.84 2.68
N ARG A 11 6.26 15.51 2.71
CA ARG A 11 5.23 14.57 2.22
C ARG A 11 4.47 13.97 3.40
N ARG A 12 3.91 14.86 4.21
CA ARG A 12 2.77 14.55 5.07
C ARG A 12 1.68 15.58 4.76
N GLU A 13 0.48 15.03 4.62
CA GLU A 13 -0.83 15.67 4.55
C GLU A 13 -1.33 16.01 3.12
N LEU A 14 -2.58 15.61 2.88
CA LEU A 14 -3.38 15.57 1.64
C LEU A 14 -3.47 16.95 0.92
N PRO A 15 -4.11 17.13 -0.27
CA PRO A 15 -4.68 16.22 -1.28
C PRO A 15 -4.05 16.44 -2.68
N ALA A 16 -4.00 15.43 -3.55
CA ALA A 16 -3.45 15.61 -4.91
C ALA A 16 -4.55 15.44 -5.97
N ASP A 17 -5.20 16.56 -6.29
CA ASP A 17 -5.70 16.81 -7.65
C ASP A 17 -4.49 17.00 -8.58
N GLY A 18 -4.59 16.44 -9.79
CA GLY A 18 -3.78 16.86 -10.92
C GLY A 18 -2.65 15.92 -11.35
N PHE A 19 -2.91 15.22 -12.45
CA PHE A 19 -1.96 14.77 -13.47
C PHE A 19 -0.86 13.80 -13.02
N VAL A 20 -1.20 12.51 -13.02
CA VAL A 20 -0.20 11.47 -13.32
C VAL A 20 0.06 11.48 -14.83
N GLU A 21 1.16 12.14 -15.19
CA GLU A 21 1.75 12.08 -16.52
C GLU A 21 1.96 10.61 -16.93
N GLN A 22 1.26 10.22 -17.99
CA GLN A 22 1.21 8.86 -18.50
C GLN A 22 2.57 8.53 -19.13
N VAL A 23 3.48 7.97 -18.33
CA VAL A 23 4.75 7.43 -18.84
C VAL A 23 4.43 6.23 -19.73
N ALA A 24 4.64 6.41 -21.04
CA ALA A 24 4.50 5.35 -22.03
C ALA A 24 5.33 4.12 -21.62
N SER A 25 4.65 3.00 -21.39
CA SER A 25 5.28 1.76 -20.94
C SER A 25 6.07 1.12 -22.09
N ALA A 26 7.39 1.16 -22.03
CA ALA A 26 8.18 0.08 -22.60
C ALA A 26 7.71 -1.24 -21.95
N ALA A 27 7.45 -2.29 -22.73
CA ALA A 27 7.01 -3.56 -22.17
C ALA A 27 8.05 -4.10 -21.18
N ALA A 28 7.63 -4.46 -19.97
CA ALA A 28 8.53 -4.97 -18.94
C ALA A 28 9.22 -6.26 -19.39
N SER A 29 10.52 -6.41 -19.07
CA SER A 29 11.27 -7.63 -19.40
C SER A 29 10.66 -8.87 -18.71
N PRO A 30 10.91 -10.09 -19.23
CA PRO A 30 10.47 -11.33 -18.58
C PRO A 30 10.90 -11.41 -17.11
N GLU A 31 12.14 -11.02 -16.79
CA GLU A 31 12.68 -11.01 -15.42
C GLU A 31 11.88 -10.04 -14.54
N THR A 32 11.60 -8.84 -15.05
CA THR A 32 10.82 -7.82 -14.34
C THR A 32 9.40 -8.33 -14.04
N ARG A 33 8.80 -9.07 -14.97
CA ARG A 33 7.47 -9.69 -14.78
C ARG A 33 7.48 -10.77 -13.70
N VAL A 34 8.52 -11.62 -13.67
CA VAL A 34 8.67 -12.66 -12.64
C VAL A 34 8.83 -12.04 -11.25
N LEU A 35 9.74 -11.07 -11.09
CA LEU A 35 9.95 -10.37 -9.81
C LEU A 35 8.67 -9.67 -9.33
N ARG A 36 7.90 -9.04 -10.24
CA ARG A 36 6.59 -8.46 -9.91
C ARG A 36 5.59 -9.52 -9.45
N ALA A 37 5.54 -10.68 -10.11
CA ALA A 37 4.63 -11.76 -9.72
C ALA A 37 4.98 -12.35 -8.35
N GLU A 38 6.27 -12.54 -8.07
CA GLU A 38 6.75 -13.00 -6.76
C GLU A 38 6.40 -12.02 -5.64
N ARG A 39 6.65 -10.73 -5.88
CA ARG A 39 6.27 -9.66 -4.95
C ARG A 39 4.77 -9.65 -4.68
N ASN A 40 3.95 -9.69 -5.73
CA ASN A 40 2.50 -9.68 -5.59
C ASN A 40 2.01 -10.88 -4.78
N ARG A 41 2.57 -12.07 -5.05
CA ARG A 41 2.27 -13.29 -4.29
C ARG A 41 2.64 -13.13 -2.80
N ALA A 42 3.79 -12.53 -2.51
CA ALA A 42 4.20 -12.28 -1.12
C ALA A 42 3.26 -11.29 -0.40
N VAL A 43 2.79 -10.25 -1.10
CA VAL A 43 1.77 -9.32 -0.58
C VAL A 43 0.47 -10.05 -0.29
N ASP A 44 -0.02 -10.88 -1.22
CA ASP A 44 -1.26 -11.63 -1.06
C ASP A 44 -1.19 -12.57 0.15
N VAL A 45 -0.07 -13.29 0.32
CA VAL A 45 0.17 -14.17 1.48
C VAL A 45 0.21 -13.35 2.78
N ALA A 46 0.88 -12.20 2.78
CA ALA A 46 0.97 -11.34 3.96
C ALA A 46 -0.40 -10.79 4.39
N VAL A 47 -1.23 -10.36 3.43
CA VAL A 47 -2.60 -9.89 3.67
C VAL A 47 -3.51 -11.01 4.15
N ALA A 48 -3.44 -12.19 3.53
CA ALA A 48 -4.25 -13.34 3.91
C ALA A 48 -4.00 -13.79 5.37
N ALA A 49 -2.78 -13.57 5.88
CA ALA A 49 -2.37 -13.96 7.22
C ALA A 49 -2.68 -12.91 8.31
N LEU A 50 -3.25 -11.75 7.96
CA LEU A 50 -3.75 -10.78 8.95
C LEU A 50 -5.00 -11.34 9.65
N PRO A 51 -5.27 -10.95 10.92
CA PRO A 51 -6.55 -11.23 11.55
C PRO A 51 -7.71 -10.64 10.75
N THR A 52 -8.84 -11.36 10.72
CA THR A 52 -9.99 -11.11 9.83
C THR A 52 -10.37 -9.64 9.73
N ARG A 53 -10.55 -8.95 10.87
CA ARG A 53 -10.96 -7.54 10.91
C ARG A 53 -9.94 -6.59 10.26
N ARG A 54 -8.64 -6.87 10.36
CA ARG A 54 -7.58 -6.07 9.74
C ARG A 54 -7.42 -6.39 8.27
N ARG A 55 -7.58 -7.66 7.89
CA ARG A 55 -7.61 -8.09 6.48
C ARG A 55 -8.75 -7.40 5.73
N GLN A 56 -9.97 -7.47 6.27
CA GLN A 56 -11.15 -6.80 5.70
C GLN A 56 -10.90 -5.31 5.49
N LEU A 57 -10.35 -4.61 6.49
CA LEU A 57 -10.04 -3.19 6.37
C LEU A 57 -9.05 -2.90 5.22
N VAL A 58 -7.97 -3.68 5.11
CA VAL A 58 -6.96 -3.52 4.05
C VAL A 58 -7.55 -3.81 2.68
N GLU A 59 -8.30 -4.90 2.54
CA GLU A 59 -8.96 -5.25 1.29
C GLU A 59 -9.97 -4.18 0.87
N THR A 60 -10.80 -3.68 1.78
CA THR A 60 -11.74 -2.59 1.47
C THR A 60 -10.98 -1.34 1.02
N ILE A 61 -9.97 -0.88 1.75
CA ILE A 61 -9.29 0.39 1.41
C ILE A 61 -8.50 0.30 0.10
N PHE A 62 -7.88 -0.85 -0.20
CA PHE A 62 -6.90 -0.95 -1.29
C PHE A 62 -7.35 -1.80 -2.48
N ARG A 63 -8.48 -2.52 -2.40
CA ARG A 63 -9.07 -3.29 -3.51
C ARG A 63 -10.46 -2.78 -3.91
N GLY A 64 -10.79 -1.53 -3.57
CA GLY A 64 -12.06 -0.91 -3.93
C GLY A 64 -12.32 -0.93 -5.45
N PRO A 65 -13.60 -0.86 -5.86
CA PRO A 65 -13.95 -0.82 -7.27
C PRO A 65 -13.18 0.33 -7.96
N ASP A 66 -12.60 0.03 -9.13
CA ASP A 66 -11.96 0.98 -10.03
C ASP A 66 -10.69 1.70 -9.53
N ASN A 67 -10.06 1.19 -8.46
CA ASN A 67 -8.93 1.85 -7.78
C ASN A 67 -9.25 3.26 -7.25
N ASP A 68 -10.54 3.60 -7.10
CA ASP A 68 -10.94 4.88 -6.54
C ASP A 68 -10.75 4.90 -5.02
N HIS A 69 -10.42 6.07 -4.49
CA HIS A 69 -10.06 6.22 -3.09
C HIS A 69 -11.34 6.22 -2.23
N MET A 70 -11.61 5.12 -1.50
CA MET A 70 -12.74 5.09 -0.56
C MET A 70 -12.53 6.03 0.63
N ASP A 71 -13.55 6.83 0.94
CA ASP A 71 -13.59 7.64 2.14
C ASP A 71 -13.80 6.77 3.41
N TYR A 72 -13.50 7.32 4.57
CA TYR A 72 -13.61 6.57 5.83
C TYR A 72 -15.05 6.27 6.25
N GLU A 73 -16.05 7.02 5.77
CA GLU A 73 -17.45 6.70 6.04
C GLU A 73 -17.91 5.48 5.22
N GLN A 74 -17.52 5.39 3.95
CA GLN A 74 -17.72 4.24 3.08
C GLN A 74 -17.05 3.00 3.68
N VAL A 75 -15.80 3.12 4.11
CA VAL A 75 -15.08 2.04 4.79
C VAL A 75 -15.78 1.63 6.09
N SER A 76 -16.24 2.61 6.89
CA SER A 76 -17.00 2.35 8.12
C SER A 76 -18.28 1.56 7.83
N ARG A 77 -19.04 1.93 6.80
CA ARG A 77 -20.27 1.22 6.39
C ARG A 77 -19.99 -0.22 5.93
N LEU A 78 -18.95 -0.42 5.13
CA LEU A 78 -18.62 -1.75 4.58
C LEU A 78 -18.01 -2.70 5.61
N THR A 79 -17.26 -2.17 6.58
CA THR A 79 -16.53 -2.99 7.57
C THR A 79 -17.20 -3.05 8.94
N GLY A 80 -18.21 -2.21 9.19
CA GLY A 80 -18.82 -2.03 10.52
C GLY A 80 -17.88 -1.41 11.56
N MET A 81 -16.74 -0.86 11.14
CA MET A 81 -15.76 -0.26 12.04
C MET A 81 -16.07 1.23 12.27
N PRO A 82 -16.06 1.75 13.51
CA PRO A 82 -16.23 3.18 13.74
C PRO A 82 -15.15 3.99 13.02
N VAL A 83 -15.52 5.13 12.42
CA VAL A 83 -14.59 6.02 11.69
C VAL A 83 -13.33 6.34 12.51
N GLY A 84 -13.48 6.69 13.79
CA GLY A 84 -12.34 6.97 14.69
C GLY A 84 -11.41 5.78 14.95
N SER A 85 -11.86 4.54 14.70
CA SER A 85 -11.06 3.32 14.86
C SER A 85 -10.30 2.92 13.58
N ILE A 86 -10.66 3.48 12.42
CA ILE A 86 -10.07 3.12 11.11
C ILE A 86 -8.58 3.47 11.07
N GLY A 87 -8.22 4.70 11.41
CA GLY A 87 -6.83 5.17 11.39
C GLY A 87 -5.88 4.31 12.24
N PRO A 88 -6.14 4.12 13.54
CA PRO A 88 -5.34 3.25 14.39
C PRO A 88 -5.28 1.79 13.91
N THR A 89 -6.40 1.25 13.40
CA THR A 89 -6.44 -0.14 12.91
C THR A 89 -5.65 -0.31 11.62
N ARG A 90 -5.71 0.66 10.71
CA ARG A 90 -4.89 0.73 9.50
C ARG A 90 -3.41 0.79 9.85
N GLY A 91 -3.01 1.63 10.82
CA GLY A 91 -1.63 1.71 11.28
C GLY A 91 -1.09 0.36 11.79
N ARG A 92 -1.86 -0.34 12.64
CA ARG A 92 -1.51 -1.68 13.13
C ARG A 92 -1.44 -2.72 12.00
N ALA A 93 -2.35 -2.67 11.03
CA ALA A 93 -2.33 -3.57 9.88
C ALA A 93 -1.05 -3.37 9.03
N LEU A 94 -0.73 -2.11 8.68
CA LEU A 94 0.46 -1.78 7.89
C LEU A 94 1.77 -2.13 8.61
N MET A 95 1.84 -1.93 9.93
CA MET A 95 3.00 -2.34 10.73
C MET A 95 3.23 -3.85 10.65
N GLU A 96 2.16 -4.65 10.82
CA GLU A 96 2.26 -6.09 10.73
C GLU A 96 2.62 -6.56 9.31
N LEU A 97 1.98 -5.99 8.28
CA LEU A 97 2.31 -6.30 6.88
C LEU A 97 3.78 -6.00 6.58
N ARG A 98 4.31 -4.85 7.02
CA ARG A 98 5.74 -4.53 6.87
C ARG A 98 6.64 -5.57 7.53
N GLY A 99 6.26 -6.05 8.72
CA GLY A 99 6.98 -7.12 9.41
C GLY A 99 6.93 -8.46 8.67
N ARG A 100 5.78 -8.81 8.08
CA ARG A 100 5.61 -10.03 7.28
C ARG A 100 6.41 -9.96 5.98
N MET A 101 6.35 -8.83 5.26
CA MET A 101 7.11 -8.62 4.01
C MET A 101 8.61 -8.73 4.25
N ARG A 102 9.12 -8.11 5.33
CA ARG A 102 10.54 -8.24 5.72
C ARG A 102 10.96 -9.69 5.96
N ARG A 103 10.13 -10.49 6.64
CA ARG A 103 10.41 -11.93 6.86
C ARG A 103 10.36 -12.74 5.57
N ALA A 104 9.56 -12.30 4.59
CA ALA A 104 9.49 -12.90 3.27
C ALA A 104 10.62 -12.43 2.32
N GLY A 105 11.55 -11.60 2.81
CA GLY A 105 12.70 -11.12 2.04
C GLY A 105 12.46 -9.82 1.25
N PHE A 106 11.34 -9.14 1.48
CA PHE A 106 10.99 -7.90 0.77
C PHE A 106 11.20 -6.66 1.65
N GLY A 107 12.04 -5.76 1.16
CA GLY A 107 12.26 -4.41 1.68
C GLY A 107 11.30 -3.37 1.10
N PRO A 108 11.28 -2.14 1.64
CA PRO A 108 10.54 -1.02 1.06
C PRO A 108 10.88 -0.75 -0.41
N GLU A 109 12.13 -0.92 -0.79
CA GLU A 109 12.67 -0.75 -2.14
C GLU A 109 12.02 -1.68 -3.17
N ASP A 110 11.73 -2.93 -2.77
CA ASP A 110 11.12 -3.92 -3.65
C ASP A 110 9.64 -3.61 -3.94
N LEU A 111 9.00 -2.80 -3.08
CA LEU A 111 7.57 -2.48 -3.15
C LEU A 111 7.26 -1.25 -4.01
N VAL A 112 8.26 -0.48 -4.42
CA VAL A 112 8.09 0.77 -5.19
C VAL A 112 8.43 0.59 -6.69
N ALA A 113 8.95 -0.58 -7.08
CA ALA A 113 9.38 -0.90 -8.46
C ALA A 113 8.27 -1.41 -9.41
#